data_AF-A0A7L5A5R3-F1
#
_entry.id   AF-A0A7L5A5R3-F1
#
_cell.length_a   1.000
_cell.length_b   1.000
_cell.length_c   1.000
_cell.angle_alpha   90.00
_cell.angle_beta   90.00
_cell.angle_gamma   90.00
#
_symmetry.space_group_name_H-M   'P 1'
#
loop_
_entity.id
_entity.type
_entity.pdbx_description
1 polymer ?
#
loop_
_entity_poly.entity_id
_entity_poly.type
_entity_poly.pdbx_seq_one_letter_code
_entity_poly.pdbx_strand_id
1 'polypeptide(L)'
;MELDEVEAPIVERVFTMYANGNSLASIAKILNAEGVQAPQPPRNRLIRAWCPSSIRDMLRNERYRGVFVWNRTKKERNPETGRKTSRPRPESDWMRVEVPEWRIVSEELWQQVEAQI
;
A
#
# COMPACT_ATOMS: atom_id res chain seq x y z
N MET A 1 -3.51 -12.79 11.59
CA MET A 1 -3.93 -11.66 10.72
C MET A 1 -4.05 -12.28 9.35
N GLU A 2 -5.21 -12.87 9.11
CA GLU A 2 -5.54 -13.68 7.94
C GLU A 2 -5.57 -12.76 6.72
N LEU A 3 -4.92 -13.16 5.63
CA LEU A 3 -5.10 -12.46 4.36
C LEU A 3 -6.57 -12.66 3.98
N ASP A 4 -7.30 -11.57 3.83
CA ASP A 4 -8.68 -11.62 3.38
C ASP A 4 -8.67 -12.15 1.94
N GLU A 5 -9.06 -13.41 1.74
CA GLU A 5 -9.00 -14.11 0.43
C GLU A 5 -9.75 -13.34 -0.67
N VAL A 6 -10.66 -12.45 -0.29
CA VAL A 6 -11.42 -11.56 -1.17
C VAL A 6 -10.57 -10.37 -1.67
N GLU A 7 -9.61 -9.89 -0.88
CA GLU A 7 -8.77 -8.74 -1.22
C GLU A 7 -7.62 -9.12 -2.15
N ALA A 8 -7.08 -10.34 -2.02
CA ALA A 8 -5.92 -10.79 -2.79
C ALA A 8 -6.09 -10.68 -4.33
N PRO A 9 -7.21 -11.14 -4.93
CA PRO A 9 -7.42 -11.04 -6.38
C PRO A 9 -7.51 -9.59 -6.88
N ILE A 10 -8.05 -8.68 -6.05
CA ILE A 10 -8.19 -7.27 -6.41
C ILE A 10 -6.82 -6.60 -6.41
N VAL A 11 -5.98 -6.91 -5.41
CA VAL A 11 -4.60 -6.40 -5.34
C VAL A 11 -3.82 -6.86 -6.56
N GLU A 12 -3.80 -8.16 -6.85
CA GLU A 12 -3.09 -8.69 -8.02
C GLU A 12 -3.56 -8.01 -9.31
N ARG A 13 -4.88 -7.88 -9.50
CA ARG A 13 -5.47 -7.19 -10.64
C ARG A 13 -5.02 -5.73 -10.76
N VAL A 14 -4.96 -4.97 -9.66
CA VAL A 14 -4.49 -3.58 -9.67
C VAL A 14 -3.03 -3.50 -10.14
N PHE A 15 -2.18 -4.38 -9.61
CA PHE A 15 -0.77 -4.46 -10.02
C PHE A 15 -0.63 -4.81 -11.50
N THR A 16 -1.36 -5.81 -11.99
CA THR A 16 -1.36 -6.20 -13.41
C THR A 16 -1.85 -5.07 -14.31
N MET A 17 -2.94 -4.39 -13.95
CA MET A 17 -3.45 -3.26 -14.74
C MET A 17 -2.42 -2.13 -14.85
N TYR A 18 -1.74 -1.82 -13.75
CA TYR A 18 -0.69 -0.79 -13.76
C TYR A 18 0.53 -1.23 -14.56
N ALA A 19 1.00 -2.47 -14.38
CA ALA A 19 2.11 -3.03 -15.15
C ALA A 19 1.83 -3.03 -16.68
N ASN A 20 0.56 -3.19 -17.07
CA ASN A 20 0.09 -3.08 -18.45
C ASN A 20 -0.09 -1.64 -18.96
N GLY A 21 0.32 -0.62 -18.20
CA GLY A 21 0.32 0.79 -18.61
C GLY A 21 -0.95 1.57 -18.28
N ASN A 22 -1.87 1.04 -17.48
CA ASN A 22 -3.03 1.82 -17.04
C ASN A 22 -2.61 2.90 -16.04
N SER A 23 -3.09 4.13 -16.23
CA SER A 23 -2.87 5.20 -15.25
C SER A 23 -3.65 4.93 -13.95
N LEU A 24 -3.15 5.48 -12.83
CA LEU A 24 -3.81 5.40 -11.52
C LEU A 24 -5.29 5.85 -11.56
N ALA A 25 -5.58 6.87 -12.37
CA ALA A 25 -6.93 7.38 -12.58
C ALA A 25 -7.81 6.43 -13.40
N SER A 26 -7.24 5.79 -14.44
CA SER A 26 -7.95 4.77 -15.22
C SER A 26 -8.34 3.58 -14.36
N ILE A 27 -7.39 3.04 -13.59
CA ILE A 27 -7.61 1.90 -12.69
C ILE A 27 -8.71 2.24 -11.68
N ALA A 28 -8.62 3.39 -11.02
CA ALA A 28 -9.64 3.81 -10.06
C ALA A 28 -11.03 3.95 -10.71
N LYS A 29 -11.11 4.49 -11.93
CA LYS A 29 -12.38 4.63 -12.66
C LYS A 29 -12.98 3.28 -13.02
N ILE A 30 -12.17 2.33 -13.48
CA ILE A 30 -12.62 0.97 -13.84
C ILE A 30 -13.17 0.26 -12.61
N LEU A 31 -12.42 0.23 -11.51
CA LEU A 31 -12.85 -0.44 -10.29
C LEU A 31 -14.12 0.17 -9.68
N ASN A 32 -14.24 1.50 -9.69
CA ASN A 32 -15.45 2.18 -9.23
C ASN A 32 -16.65 1.89 -10.14
N ALA A 33 -16.46 1.81 -11.46
CA ALA A 33 -17.52 1.50 -12.41
C ALA A 33 -18.06 0.06 -12.24
N GLU A 34 -17.19 -0.86 -11.83
CA GLU A 34 -17.53 -2.25 -11.54
C GLU A 34 -18.12 -2.46 -10.14
N GLY A 35 -18.18 -1.41 -9.30
CA GLY A 35 -18.67 -1.50 -7.93
C GLY A 35 -17.72 -2.24 -6.97
N VAL A 36 -16.45 -2.40 -7.35
CA VAL A 36 -15.44 -3.04 -6.49
C VAL A 36 -15.15 -2.11 -5.32
N GLN A 37 -15.38 -2.60 -4.10
CA GLN A 37 -15.09 -1.81 -2.90
C GLN A 37 -13.58 -1.75 -2.64
N ALA A 38 -13.08 -0.56 -2.32
CA ALA A 38 -11.70 -0.41 -1.86
C ALA A 38 -11.52 -1.10 -0.48
N PRO A 39 -10.36 -1.73 -0.23
CA PRO A 39 -10.10 -2.48 1.01
C PRO A 39 -10.17 -1.59 2.26
N GLN A 40 -9.74 -0.33 2.13
CA GLN A 40 -9.94 0.69 3.17
C GLN A 40 -10.70 1.91 2.64
N PRO A 41 -11.63 2.48 3.42
CA PRO A 41 -12.22 3.76 3.10
C PRO A 41 -11.16 4.87 3.12
N PRO A 42 -11.27 5.92 2.28
CA PRO A 42 -10.40 7.08 2.37
C PRO A 42 -10.50 7.72 3.76
N ARG A 43 -9.38 8.21 4.32
CA ARG A 43 -9.33 8.80 5.69
C ARG A 43 -10.41 9.82 6.00
N ASN A 44 -10.90 10.54 4.99
CA ASN A 44 -11.84 11.65 5.13
C ASN A 44 -13.21 11.39 4.46
N ARG A 45 -13.53 10.16 4.04
CA ARG A 45 -14.84 9.84 3.42
C ARG A 45 -15.38 8.50 3.91
N LEU A 46 -16.68 8.49 4.21
CA LEU A 46 -17.42 7.27 4.57
C LEU A 46 -17.60 6.32 3.38
N ILE A 47 -17.57 6.85 2.16
CA ILE A 47 -17.77 6.06 0.93
C ILE A 47 -16.46 5.38 0.54
N ARG A 48 -16.48 4.04 0.49
CA ARG A 48 -15.40 3.20 -0.05
C ARG A 48 -15.37 3.33 -1.57
N ALA A 49 -14.55 4.25 -2.07
CA ALA A 49 -14.30 4.41 -3.49
C ALA A 49 -12.80 4.45 -3.76
N TRP A 50 -12.40 3.90 -4.91
CA TRP A 50 -11.03 3.97 -5.38
C TRP A 50 -10.70 5.39 -5.81
N CYS A 51 -9.52 5.86 -5.43
CA CYS A 51 -8.96 7.12 -5.92
C CYS A 51 -7.50 6.92 -6.33
N PRO A 52 -6.93 7.80 -7.18
CA PRO A 52 -5.55 7.64 -7.64
C PRO A 52 -4.53 7.53 -6.50
N SER A 53 -4.75 8.23 -5.39
CA SER A 53 -3.88 8.15 -4.22
C SER A 53 -4.00 6.80 -3.51
N SER A 54 -5.19 6.21 -3.40
CA SER A 54 -5.33 4.88 -2.77
C SER A 54 -4.69 3.79 -3.62
N ILE A 55 -4.79 3.89 -4.95
CA ILE A 55 -4.06 2.98 -5.86
C ILE A 55 -2.55 3.15 -5.68
N ARG A 56 -2.04 4.38 -5.63
CA ARG A 56 -0.61 4.64 -5.40
C ARG A 56 -0.13 4.06 -4.06
N ASP A 57 -0.89 4.27 -2.99
CA ASP A 57 -0.56 3.75 -1.66
C ASP A 57 -0.55 2.22 -1.65
N MET A 58 -1.47 1.59 -2.40
CA MET A 58 -1.51 0.15 -2.60
C MET A 58 -0.28 -0.37 -3.35
N LEU A 59 0.08 0.24 -4.48
CA LEU A 59 1.23 -0.19 -5.28
C LEU A 59 2.57 -0.06 -4.53
N ARG A 60 2.67 0.84 -3.56
CA ARG A 60 3.87 1.03 -2.72
C ARG A 60 3.89 0.17 -1.44
N ASN A 61 2.85 -0.62 -1.19
CA ASN A 61 2.76 -1.40 0.03
C ASN A 61 3.51 -2.73 -0.11
N GLU A 62 4.75 -2.76 0.37
CA GLU A 62 5.66 -3.93 0.39
C GLU A 62 5.03 -5.18 1.05
N ARG A 63 3.96 -5.04 1.84
CA ARG A 63 3.21 -6.18 2.38
C ARG A 63 2.73 -7.12 1.28
N TYR A 64 2.32 -6.60 0.13
CA TYR A 64 1.76 -7.41 -0.95
C TYR A 64 2.80 -8.31 -1.65
N ARG A 65 4.10 -8.00 -1.55
CA ARG A 65 5.17 -8.91 -1.98
C ARG A 65 5.67 -9.84 -0.86
N GLY A 66 5.01 -9.82 0.29
CA GLY A 66 5.39 -10.60 1.47
C GLY A 66 6.51 -9.97 2.29
N VAL A 67 6.62 -8.64 2.33
CA VAL A 67 7.62 -7.94 3.16
C VAL A 67 6.93 -7.10 4.23
N PHE A 68 7.20 -7.43 5.49
CA PHE A 68 6.74 -6.65 6.64
C PHE A 68 7.77 -5.60 7.02
N VAL A 69 7.42 -4.33 6.84
CA VAL A 69 8.25 -3.19 7.22
C VAL A 69 7.79 -2.61 8.54
N TRP A 70 8.67 -2.61 9.53
CA TRP A 70 8.41 -2.03 10.86
C TRP A 70 9.52 -1.04 11.26
N ASN A 71 9.33 -0.37 12.40
CA ASN A 71 10.21 0.72 12.87
C ASN A 71 10.21 1.99 11.98
N ARG A 72 9.08 2.31 11.31
CA ARG A 72 8.97 3.50 10.46
C ARG A 72 8.96 4.85 11.21
N THR A 73 8.62 4.84 12.51
CA THR A 73 8.51 6.06 13.32
C THR A 73 9.19 5.90 14.68
N LYS A 74 9.77 6.98 15.18
CA LYS A 74 10.25 7.09 16.56
C LYS A 74 9.46 8.15 17.31
N LYS A 75 9.18 7.87 18.58
CA LYS A 75 8.63 8.87 19.50
C LYS A 75 9.79 9.67 20.07
N GLU A 76 9.84 10.95 19.75
CA GLU A 76 10.81 11.88 20.32
C GLU A 76 10.10 12.86 21.25
N ARG A 77 10.70 13.10 22.41
CA ARG A 77 10.25 14.12 23.34
C ARG A 77 11.00 15.40 23.02
N ASN A 78 10.27 16.48 22.71
CA ASN A 78 10.88 17.78 22.56
C ASN A 78 11.46 18.21 23.93
N PRO A 79 12.78 18.50 24.03
CA PRO A 79 13.42 18.83 25.29
C PRO A 79 12.97 20.18 25.87
N GLU A 80 12.54 21.13 25.03
CA GLU A 80 12.10 22.47 25.45
C GLU A 80 10.61 22.50 25.84
N THR A 81 9.76 21.80 25.08
CA THR A 81 8.29 21.86 25.30
C THR A 81 7.73 20.64 26.03
N GLY A 82 8.54 19.61 26.24
CA GLY A 82 8.14 18.34 26.84
C GLY A 82 7.15 17.50 26.00
N ARG A 83 6.70 18.01 24.85
CA ARG A 83 5.71 17.36 23.98
C ARG A 83 6.30 16.14 23.27
N LYS A 84 5.55 15.05 23.23
CA LYS A 84 5.88 13.85 22.46
C LYS A 84 5.46 14.07 21.01
N THR A 85 6.42 14.02 20.09
CA THR A 85 6.17 14.08 18.64
C THR A 85 6.61 12.77 18.00
N SER A 86 5.82 12.27 17.03
CA SER A 86 6.21 11.12 16.23
C SER A 86 6.98 11.62 15.03
N ARG A 87 8.25 11.24 14.92
CA ARG A 87 9.11 11.57 13.77
C ARG A 87 9.30 10.33 12.89
N PRO A 88 9.19 10.46 11.56
CA PRO A 88 9.57 9.37 10.66
C PRO A 88 11.06 9.05 10.85
N ARG A 89 11.41 7.77 10.85
CA ARG A 89 12.80 7.32 10.79
C ARG A 89 13.28 7.30 9.35
N PRO A 90 14.58 7.53 9.09
CA PRO A 90 15.15 7.32 7.76
C PRO A 90 14.94 5.86 7.33
N GLU A 91 14.83 5.62 6.01
CA GLU A 91 14.56 4.28 5.46
C GLU A 91 15.66 3.26 5.79
N SER A 92 16.88 3.73 6.10
CA SER A 92 18.00 2.91 6.59
C SER A 92 17.74 2.27 7.95
N ASP A 93 16.87 2.86 8.77
CA ASP A 93 16.48 2.34 10.09
C ASP A 93 15.26 1.41 10.01
N TRP A 94 14.62 1.33 8.83
CA TRP A 94 13.43 0.51 8.66
C TRP A 94 13.83 -0.96 8.66
N MET A 95 13.24 -1.72 9.58
CA MET A 95 13.46 -3.15 9.64
C MET A 95 12.48 -3.84 8.70
N ARG A 96 13.01 -4.63 7.77
CA ARG A 96 12.25 -5.42 6.81
C ARG A 96 12.38 -6.89 7.18
N VAL A 97 11.25 -7.57 7.30
CA VAL A 97 11.19 -9.01 7.55
C VAL A 97 10.40 -9.65 6.41
N GLU A 98 10.96 -10.68 5.80
CA GLU A 98 10.24 -11.47 4.80
C GLU A 98 9.20 -12.35 5.50
N VAL A 99 7.97 -12.26 5.02
CA VAL A 99 6.81 -13.05 5.44
C VAL A 99 6.16 -13.59 4.16
N PRO A 100 6.69 -14.69 3.59
CA PRO A 100 6.22 -15.23 2.32
C PRO A 100 4.73 -15.59 2.32
N GLU A 101 4.18 -15.97 3.49
CA GLU A 101 2.76 -16.25 3.68
C GLU A 101 1.83 -15.06 3.38
N TRP A 102 2.37 -13.82 3.35
CA TRP A 102 1.59 -12.62 3.02
C TRP A 102 1.68 -12.22 1.54
N ARG A 103 2.47 -12.95 0.76
CA ARG A 103 2.72 -12.60 -0.64
C ARG A 103 1.45 -12.83 -1.48
N ILE A 104 0.99 -11.76 -2.10
CA ILE A 104 -0.09 -11.75 -3.09
C ILE A 104 0.49 -11.49 -4.49
N VAL A 105 1.49 -10.62 -4.57
CA VAL A 105 2.13 -10.18 -5.82
C VAL A 105 3.48 -10.86 -5.95
N SER A 106 3.76 -11.42 -7.13
CA SER A 106 5.07 -12.02 -7.43
C SER A 106 6.17 -10.95 -7.43
N GLU A 107 7.41 -11.37 -7.18
CA GLU A 107 8.54 -10.42 -7.17
C GLU A 107 8.73 -9.78 -8.56
N GLU A 108 8.47 -10.52 -9.63
CA GLU A 108 8.54 -10.04 -11.01
C GLU A 108 7.51 -8.95 -11.28
N LEU A 109 6.24 -9.17 -10.88
CA LEU A 109 5.18 -8.18 -11.05
C LEU A 109 5.44 -6.94 -10.18
N TRP A 110 5.98 -7.13 -8.98
CA TRP A 110 6.39 -6.03 -8.11
C TRP A 110 7.47 -5.16 -8.78
N GLN A 111 8.54 -5.76 -9.28
CA GLN A 111 9.64 -5.02 -9.92
C GLN A 111 9.19 -4.27 -11.18
N GLN A 112 8.29 -4.86 -11.98
CA GLN A 112 7.70 -4.18 -13.13
C GLN A 112 6.93 -2.92 -12.75
N VAL A 113 6.20 -2.96 -11.64
CA VAL A 113 5.46 -1.81 -11.12
C VAL A 113 6.42 -0.77 -10.52
N GLU A 114 7.42 -1.21 -9.75
CA GLU A 114 8.40 -0.33 -9.12
C GLU A 114 9.21 0.47 -10.14
N ALA A 115 9.55 -0.13 -11.29
CA ALA A 115 10.21 0.57 -12.40
C ALA A 115 9.36 1.69 -13.04
N GLN A 116 8.06 1.73 -12.76
CA GLN A 116 7.09 2.67 -13.36
C GLN A 116 6.54 3.71 -12.37
N ILE A 117 6.95 3.69 -11.09
CA ILE A 117 6.44 4.57 -10.01
C ILE A 117 7.37 5.74 -9.72
#